data_AF-A0A1F2QDN7-F1
#
_entry.id   AF-A0A1F2QDN7-F1
#
_cell.length_a   1.000
_cell.length_b   1.000
_cell.length_c   1.000
_cell.angle_alpha   90.00
_cell.angle_beta   90.00
_cell.angle_gamma   90.00
#
_symmetry.space_group_name_H-M   'P 1'
#
loop_
_entity.id
_entity.type
_entity.pdbx_description
1 polymer ?
#
loop_
_entity_poly.entity_id
_entity_poly.type
_entity_poly.pdbx_seq_one_letter_code
_entity_poly.pdbx_strand_id
1 'polypeptide(L)' 'MKRLLKIFGILTVLGSLAAGGYYYLFMRGRKPQVELYFDDGSMLALPGKTAEAEPFMKVAAEILSANPVAR' A
#
# COMPACT_ATOMS: atom_id res chain seq x y z
N MET A 1 -23.68 -32.51 4.69
CA MET A 1 -22.39 -31.92 5.13
C MET A 1 -21.39 -31.68 4.00
N LYS A 2 -21.03 -32.68 3.16
CA LYS A 2 -20.00 -32.51 2.10
C LYS A 2 -20.29 -31.40 1.07
N ARG A 3 -21.57 -31.18 0.69
CA ARG A 3 -21.94 -30.10 -0.25
C ARG A 3 -21.78 -28.70 0.35
N LEU A 4 -22.16 -28.52 1.61
CA LEU A 4 -22.00 -27.25 2.34
C LEU A 4 -20.51 -26.87 2.47
N LEU A 5 -19.66 -27.82 2.82
CA LEU A 5 -18.20 -27.62 2.89
C LEU A 5 -17.60 -27.22 1.54
N LYS A 6 -18.06 -27.82 0.43
CA LYS A 6 -17.60 -27.44 -0.91
C LYS A 6 -18.03 -26.02 -1.28
N ILE A 7 -19.28 -25.66 -1.02
CA ILE A 7 -19.81 -24.31 -1.29
C ILE A 7 -19.05 -23.28 -0.46
N PHE A 8 -18.86 -23.56 0.83
CA PHE A 8 -18.08 -22.71 1.72
C PHE A 8 -16.65 -22.51 1.18
N GLY A 9 -15.94 -23.58 0.84
CA GLY A 9 -14.58 -23.48 0.30
C GLY A 9 -14.51 -22.64 -0.97
N ILE A 10 -15.47 -22.80 -1.89
CA ILE A 10 -15.55 -21.98 -3.11
C ILE A 10 -15.76 -20.50 -2.76
N LEU A 11 -16.69 -20.20 -1.86
CA LEU A 11 -16.96 -18.83 -1.43
C LEU A 11 -15.77 -18.20 -0.72
N THR A 12 -15.05 -18.95 0.11
CA THR A 12 -13.83 -18.48 0.78
C THR A 12 -12.75 -18.13 -0.23
N VAL A 13 -12.49 -19.00 -1.20
CA VAL A 13 -11.49 -18.75 -2.26
C VAL A 13 -11.86 -17.52 -3.09
N LEU A 14 -13.12 -17.41 -3.52
CA LEU A 14 -13.61 -16.26 -4.28
C LEU A 14 -13.53 -14.97 -3.45
N GLY A 15 -13.89 -15.03 -2.17
CA GLY A 15 -13.80 -13.89 -1.25
C GLY A 15 -12.36 -13.43 -1.04
N SER A 16 -11.41 -14.36 -0.85
CA SER A 16 -9.99 -14.04 -0.72
C SER A 16 -9.42 -13.43 -2.01
N LEU A 17 -9.79 -13.97 -3.18
CA LEU A 17 -9.39 -13.40 -4.47
C LEU A 17 -9.96 -11.99 -4.66
N ALA A 18 -11.24 -11.78 -4.33
CA ALA A 18 -11.88 -10.48 -4.43
C ALA A 18 -11.23 -9.46 -3.48
N ALA A 19 -10.96 -9.85 -2.23
CA ALA A 19 -10.30 -8.99 -1.25
C ALA A 19 -8.86 -8.63 -1.67
N GLY A 20 -8.09 -9.62 -2.15
CA GLY A 20 -6.74 -9.40 -2.65
C GLY A 20 -6.71 -8.49 -3.88
N GLY A 21 -7.62 -8.71 -4.83
CA GLY A 21 -7.77 -7.85 -6.01
C GLY A 21 -8.15 -6.43 -5.64
N TYR A 22 -9.11 -6.26 -4.71
CA TYR A 22 -9.51 -4.94 -4.22
C TYR A 22 -8.34 -4.21 -3.54
N TYR A 23 -7.59 -4.91 -2.69
CA TYR A 23 -6.42 -4.33 -2.05
C TYR A 23 -5.38 -3.88 -3.08
N TYR A 24 -5.05 -4.74 -4.04
CA TYR A 24 -4.03 -4.46 -5.05
C TYR A 24 -4.41 -3.27 -5.94
N LEU A 25 -5.66 -3.21 -6.40
CA LEU A 25 -6.12 -2.19 -7.34
C LEU A 25 -6.47 -0.86 -6.68
N PHE A 26 -7.06 -0.88 -5.47
CA PHE A 26 -7.66 0.33 -4.88
C PHE A 26 -6.99 0.80 -3.59
N MET A 27 -6.42 -0.09 -2.78
CA MET A 27 -5.82 0.30 -1.49
C MET A 27 -4.29 0.42 -1.53
N ARG A 28 -3.60 -0.34 -2.38
CA ARG A 28 -2.14 -0.32 -2.45
C ARG A 28 -1.58 1.08 -2.72
N GLY A 29 -2.25 1.85 -3.56
CA GLY A 29 -1.89 3.24 -3.87
C GLY A 29 -2.33 4.29 -2.84
N ARG A 30 -3.11 3.89 -1.82
CA ARG A 30 -3.64 4.80 -0.78
C ARG A 30 -2.76 4.88 0.47
N LYS A 31 -1.66 4.12 0.53
CA LYS A 31 -0.70 4.29 1.62
C LYS A 31 0.04 5.61 1.46
N PRO A 32 0.18 6.41 2.54
CA PRO A 32 1.03 7.59 2.49
C PRO A 32 2.44 7.17 2.07
N GLN A 33 2.98 7.86 1.08
CA GLN A 33 4.31 7.58 0.56
C GLN A 33 5.37 8.39 1.29
N VAL A 34 4.94 9.44 1.98
CA VAL A 34 5.78 10.28 2.82
C VAL A 34 5.12 10.39 4.19
N GLU A 35 5.85 9.99 5.22
CA GLU A 35 5.47 10.14 6.62
C GLU A 35 6.54 11.00 7.30
N LEU A 36 6.13 12.15 7.84
CA LEU A 36 7.00 13.07 8.57
C LEU A 36 6.68 12.94 10.06
N TYR A 37 7.72 12.68 10.85
CA TYR A 37 7.65 12.53 12.30
C TYR A 37 8.31 13.75 12.94
N PHE A 38 7.60 14.40 13.86
CA PHE A 38 8.06 15.60 14.53
C PHE A 38 8.43 15.31 15.99
N ASP A 39 9.30 16.13 16.57
CA ASP A 39 9.82 15.94 17.93
C ASP A 39 8.75 16.08 19.03
N ASP A 40 7.63 16.72 18.72
CA ASP A 40 6.47 16.84 19.59
C ASP A 40 5.58 15.57 19.60
N GLY A 41 5.97 14.55 18.83
CA GLY A 41 5.23 13.30 18.67
C GLY A 41 4.10 13.36 17.64
N SER A 42 3.92 14.49 16.95
CA SER A 42 2.97 14.59 15.86
C SER A 42 3.49 13.91 14.58
N MET A 43 2.55 13.52 13.72
CA MET A 43 2.85 12.86 12.45
C MET A 43 2.03 13.48 11.32
N LEU A 44 2.71 13.78 10.21
CA LEU A 44 2.07 14.21 8.97
C LEU A 44 2.26 13.14 7.89
N ALA A 45 1.15 12.64 7.36
CA ALA A 45 1.14 11.64 6.31
C ALA A 45 0.69 12.28 4.99
N LEU A 46 1.58 12.30 4.00
CA LEU A 46 1.32 12.90 2.69
C LEU A 46 1.15 11.81 1.62
N PRO A 47 0.10 11.89 0.78
CA PRO A 47 0.02 11.09 -0.42
C PRO A 47 1.16 11.50 -1.37
N GLY A 48 1.93 10.56 -1.93
CA GLY A 48 3.08 10.91 -2.77
C GLY A 48 2.77 11.58 -4.11
N LYS A 49 1.49 11.82 -4.43
CA LYS A 49 1.04 12.55 -5.62
C LYS A 49 0.67 14.01 -5.34
N THR A 50 0.85 14.51 -4.12
CA THR A 50 0.57 15.92 -3.80
C THR A 50 1.81 16.80 -3.98
N ALA A 51 1.59 18.10 -4.16
CA ALA A 51 2.68 19.06 -4.36
C ALA A 51 3.58 19.16 -3.12
N GLU A 52 3.03 18.99 -1.93
CA GLU A 52 3.76 19.02 -0.65
C GLU A 52 4.71 17.81 -0.51
N ALA A 53 4.37 16.68 -1.13
CA ALA A 53 5.19 15.47 -1.10
C ALA A 53 6.30 15.47 -2.16
N GLU A 54 6.16 16.25 -3.24
CA GLU A 54 7.08 16.30 -4.38
C GLU A 54 8.56 16.43 -4.00
N PRO A 55 9.00 17.38 -3.14
CA PRO A 55 10.42 17.53 -2.82
C PRO A 55 10.99 16.29 -2.13
N PHE A 56 10.23 15.67 -1.22
CA PHE A 56 10.65 14.45 -0.52
C PHE A 56 10.73 13.26 -1.47
N MET A 57 9.75 13.10 -2.35
CA MET A 57 9.72 12.04 -3.36
C MET A 57 10.87 12.15 -4.35
N LYS A 58 11.26 13.38 -4.73
CA LYS A 58 12.39 13.63 -5.64
C LYS A 58 13.72 13.18 -5.02
N VAL A 59 13.98 13.54 -3.76
CA VAL A 59 15.19 13.11 -3.05
C VAL A 59 15.21 11.59 -2.88
N ALA A 60 14.08 10.99 -2.51
CA ALA A 60 13.99 9.54 -2.40
C ALA A 60 14.28 8.84 -3.74
N ALA A 61 13.75 9.36 -4.86
CA ALA A 61 14.01 8.83 -6.19
C ALA A 61 15.49 8.93 -6.58
N GLU A 62 16.15 10.05 -6.27
CA GLU A 62 17.58 10.24 -6.50
C GLU A 62 18.41 9.20 -5.73
N ILE A 63 18.15 9.04 -4.43
CA ILE A 63 18.86 8.07 -3.58
C ILE A 63 18.63 6.64 -4.09
N LEU A 64 17.39 6.27 -4.40
CA LEU A 64 17.05 4.93 -4.90
C LEU A 64 17.66 4.65 -6.28
N SER A 65 17.85 5.68 -7.11
CA SER A 65 18.53 5.52 -8.40
C SER A 65 20.04 5.27 -8.23
N ALA A 66 20.65 5.90 -7.23
CA ALA A 66 22.06 5.72 -6.91
C ALA A 66 22.33 4.41 -6.14
N ASN A 67 21.39 4.01 -5.27
CA ASN A 67 21.48 2.84 -4.40
C ASN A 67 20.20 2.01 -4.52
N PRO A 68 20.05 1.23 -5.61
CA PRO A 68 18.86 0.43 -5.82
C PRO A 68 18.73 -0.63 -4.72
N VAL A 69 17.59 -0.64 -4.05
CA VAL A 69 17.21 -1.74 -3.16
C VAL A 69 16.94 -2.96 -4.04
N ALA A 70 17.67 -4.06 -3.81
CA ALA A 70 17.42 -5.30 -4.53
C ALA A 70 15.94 -5.70 -4.36
N ARG A 71 15.25 -5.87 -5.49
CA ARG A 71 13.83 -6.26 -5.53
C ARG A 71 13.62 -7.71 -5.11
#